data_AF-A0A7G9G5A1-F1
#
_entry.id   AF-A0A7G9G5A1-F1
#
_cell.length_a   1.000
_cell.length_b   1.000
_cell.length_c   1.000
_cell.angle_alpha   90.00
_cell.angle_beta   90.00
_cell.angle_gamma   90.00
#
_symmetry.space_group_name_H-M   'P 1'
#
loop_
_entity.id
_entity.type
_entity.pdbx_description
1 polymer ?
#
loop_
_entity_poly.entity_id
_entity_poly.type
_entity_poly.pdbx_seq_one_letter_code
_entity_poly.pdbx_strand_id
1 'polypeptide(L)'
;MKYKCDMIRDLMPLCTDDSASESSKKAVFGHMVECRDCEKYYEELIHGVELCTKEEDVFSSGYAALARRIRKRNMRRRFTACLIAGIVFLLLGNYALGYRFSAEKAASQSGKLNSTSELLGTYDWGKVRFFFYESAANYDTIVSCRHWNGWRSDDNYFVWPKYPGDEGKVLVTSGIYFWVREKGILLFPVLSDDPDIVKITITAFGETKSADVAPGALSVLAFENNDPSVPDHTAGCAYDGEGKVKYELEYDESMVRWRWENAG
;
A
#
# COMPACT_ATOMS: atom_id res chain seq x y z
N MET A 1 10.94 -46.25 87.27
CA MET A 1 10.42 -45.00 86.65
C MET A 1 10.80 -43.73 87.42
N LYS A 2 11.83 -43.02 86.93
CA LYS A 2 12.36 -41.76 87.50
C LYS A 2 11.61 -40.49 87.05
N TYR A 3 10.88 -40.56 85.92
CA TYR A 3 10.18 -39.43 85.30
C TYR A 3 8.73 -39.81 84.93
N LYS A 4 7.82 -38.84 84.97
CA LYS A 4 6.40 -39.02 84.63
C LYS A 4 6.20 -39.08 83.11
N CYS A 5 5.27 -39.92 82.64
CA CYS A 5 5.00 -40.11 81.21
C CYS A 5 4.65 -38.81 80.47
N ASP A 6 3.88 -37.91 81.09
CA ASP A 6 3.47 -36.64 80.46
C ASP A 6 4.69 -35.77 80.09
N MET A 7 5.62 -35.61 81.03
CA MET A 7 6.86 -34.88 80.81
C MET A 7 7.73 -35.52 79.70
N ILE A 8 7.69 -36.85 79.59
CA ILE A 8 8.44 -37.56 78.55
C ILE A 8 7.80 -37.36 77.18
N ARG A 9 6.47 -37.40 77.09
CA ARG A 9 5.71 -37.14 75.86
C ARG A 9 5.89 -35.70 75.37
N ASP A 10 5.92 -34.73 76.27
CA ASP A 10 6.18 -33.32 75.93
C ASP A 10 7.57 -33.11 75.28
N LEU A 11 8.55 -33.95 75.63
CA LEU A 11 9.92 -33.87 75.10
C LEU A 11 10.13 -34.66 73.80
N MET A 12 9.22 -35.57 73.43
CA MET A 12 9.38 -36.45 72.27
C MET A 12 9.45 -35.70 70.93
N PRO A 13 8.62 -34.68 70.63
CA PRO A 13 8.73 -33.93 69.38
C PRO A 13 10.09 -33.23 69.23
N LEU A 14 10.65 -32.74 70.34
CA LEU A 14 11.98 -32.13 70.32
C LEU A 14 13.09 -33.16 70.06
N CYS A 15 12.86 -34.41 70.44
CA CYS A 15 13.77 -35.51 70.13
C CYS A 15 13.65 -35.96 68.67
N THR A 16 12.45 -35.92 68.06
CA THR A 16 12.28 -36.22 66.63
C THR A 16 12.90 -35.16 65.72
N ASP A 17 12.83 -33.89 66.13
CA ASP A 17 13.39 -32.75 65.39
C ASP A 17 14.88 -32.48 65.73
N ASP A 18 15.55 -33.43 66.39
CA ASP A 18 16.95 -33.35 66.86
C ASP A 18 17.31 -32.06 67.64
N SER A 19 16.32 -31.42 68.24
CA SER A 19 16.43 -30.12 68.93
C SER A 19 16.60 -30.25 70.45
N ALA A 20 16.43 -31.48 70.99
CA ALA A 20 16.61 -31.78 72.41
C ALA A 20 18.08 -31.97 72.80
N SER A 21 18.45 -31.60 74.03
CA SER A 21 19.78 -31.89 74.58
C SER A 21 20.01 -33.39 74.76
N GLU A 22 21.28 -33.84 74.74
CA GLU A 22 21.65 -35.23 74.99
C GLU A 22 21.16 -35.79 76.33
N SER A 23 21.10 -34.93 77.36
CA SER A 23 20.53 -35.29 78.66
C SER A 23 19.03 -35.60 78.57
N SER A 24 18.29 -34.84 77.76
CA SER A 24 16.85 -35.00 77.56
C SER A 24 16.56 -36.23 76.71
N LYS A 25 17.32 -36.46 75.63
CA LYS A 25 17.24 -37.67 74.81
C LYS A 25 17.44 -38.94 75.64
N LYS A 26 18.48 -38.98 76.49
CA LYS A 26 18.73 -40.13 77.39
C LYS A 26 17.58 -40.38 78.35
N ALA A 27 16.94 -39.32 78.87
CA ALA A 27 15.79 -39.46 79.76
C ALA A 27 14.56 -40.02 79.02
N VAL A 28 14.29 -39.55 77.80
CA VAL A 28 13.19 -39.98 76.94
C VAL A 28 13.36 -41.44 76.51
N PHE A 29 14.50 -41.81 75.92
CA PHE A 29 14.77 -43.18 75.47
C PHE A 29 14.88 -44.17 76.64
N GLY A 30 15.50 -43.76 77.76
CA GLY A 30 15.54 -44.60 78.96
C GLY A 30 14.16 -44.89 79.55
N HIS A 31 13.22 -43.95 79.43
CA HIS A 31 11.85 -44.15 79.88
C HIS A 31 11.06 -45.09 78.96
N MET A 32 11.28 -45.05 77.65
CA MET A 32 10.60 -45.94 76.69
C MET A 32 10.92 -47.42 76.94
N VAL A 33 12.13 -47.73 77.38
CA VAL A 33 12.52 -49.10 77.76
C VAL A 33 11.65 -49.66 78.91
N GLU A 34 11.22 -48.80 79.84
CA GLU A 34 10.38 -49.18 80.98
C GLU A 34 8.87 -48.99 80.72
N CYS A 35 8.47 -48.24 79.68
CA CYS A 35 7.09 -47.83 79.45
C CYS A 35 6.66 -48.00 77.98
N ARG A 36 5.93 -49.09 77.72
CA ARG A 36 5.42 -49.47 76.39
C ARG A 36 4.40 -48.47 75.80
N ASP A 37 3.69 -47.74 76.65
CA ASP A 37 2.73 -46.71 76.20
C ASP A 37 3.43 -45.46 75.66
N CYS A 38 4.62 -45.15 76.17
CA CYS A 38 5.45 -44.06 75.67
C CYS A 38 6.21 -44.47 74.40
N GLU A 39 6.62 -45.74 74.29
CA GLU A 39 7.20 -46.30 73.07
C GLU A 39 6.23 -46.22 71.88
N LYS A 40 4.99 -46.70 72.05
CA LYS A 40 3.95 -46.62 71.00
C LYS A 40 3.65 -45.20 70.55
N TYR A 41 3.52 -44.28 71.51
CA TYR A 41 3.25 -42.88 71.21
C TYR A 41 4.39 -42.24 70.38
N TYR A 42 5.63 -42.63 70.63
CA TYR A 42 6.78 -42.15 69.87
C TYR A 42 6.82 -42.68 68.43
N GLU A 43 6.47 -43.95 68.23
CA GLU A 43 6.34 -44.54 66.89
C GLU A 43 5.26 -43.83 66.06
N GLU A 44 4.10 -43.56 66.66
CA GLU A 44 3.03 -42.78 66.01
C GLU A 44 3.50 -41.37 65.63
N LEU A 45 4.33 -40.73 66.47
CA LEU A 45 4.88 -39.40 66.21
C LEU A 45 5.84 -39.41 65.01
N ILE A 46 6.73 -40.41 64.92
CA ILE A 46 7.69 -40.55 63.80
C ILE A 46 6.96 -40.87 62.50
N HIS A 47 5.94 -41.73 62.55
CA HIS A 47 5.19 -42.12 61.36
C HIS A 47 4.17 -41.07 60.88
N GLY A 48 3.80 -40.11 61.73
CA GLY A 48 2.84 -39.05 61.40
C GLY A 48 3.41 -37.88 60.58
N VAL A 49 4.73 -37.80 60.35
CA VAL A 49 5.38 -36.69 59.64
C VAL A 49 5.68 -37.08 58.18
N GLU A 50 4.63 -37.25 57.37
CA GLU A 50 4.78 -37.14 55.91
C GLU A 50 4.81 -35.65 55.52
N LEU A 51 6.01 -35.08 55.43
CA LEU A 51 6.22 -33.77 54.82
C LEU A 51 5.76 -33.82 53.36
N CYS A 52 4.66 -33.14 53.05
CA CYS A 52 4.11 -32.97 51.71
C CYS A 52 5.08 -32.20 50.80
N THR A 53 6.00 -32.94 50.17
CA THR A 53 6.97 -32.46 49.16
C THR A 53 6.37 -32.35 47.74
N LYS A 54 5.05 -32.53 47.58
CA LYS A 54 4.37 -32.57 46.27
C LYS A 54 3.95 -31.20 45.70
N GLU A 55 4.05 -30.12 46.47
CA GLU A 55 3.55 -28.80 46.02
C GLU A 55 4.55 -28.01 45.14
N GLU A 56 5.86 -28.26 45.24
CA GLU A 56 6.87 -27.51 44.45
C GLU A 56 6.81 -27.80 42.95
N ASP A 57 6.52 -29.05 42.56
CA ASP A 57 6.55 -29.48 41.15
C ASP A 57 5.34 -28.98 40.34
N VAL A 58 4.17 -28.90 40.97
CA VAL A 58 2.94 -28.41 40.33
C VAL A 58 3.02 -26.90 40.09
N PHE A 59 3.58 -26.15 41.03
CA PHE A 59 3.72 -24.69 40.93
C PHE A 59 4.68 -24.31 39.79
N SER A 60 5.84 -24.98 39.69
CA SER A 60 6.84 -24.78 38.62
C SER A 60 6.27 -24.98 37.20
N SER A 61 5.44 -26.02 37.00
CA SER A 61 4.84 -26.33 35.70
C SER A 61 3.89 -25.23 35.18
N GLY A 62 3.18 -24.54 36.09
CA GLY A 62 2.28 -23.44 35.79
C GLY A 62 3.01 -22.19 35.28
N TYR A 63 4.15 -21.84 35.89
CA TYR A 63 4.99 -20.72 35.44
C TYR A 63 5.58 -20.98 34.05
N ALA A 64 6.03 -22.21 33.77
CA ALA A 64 6.55 -22.55 32.45
C ALA A 64 5.46 -22.47 31.36
N ALA A 65 4.22 -22.87 31.67
CA ALA A 65 3.09 -22.74 30.76
C ALA A 65 2.67 -21.27 30.56
N LEU A 66 2.65 -20.46 31.62
CA LEU A 66 2.36 -19.03 31.57
C LEU A 66 3.43 -18.27 30.78
N ALA A 67 4.71 -18.54 31.04
CA ALA A 67 5.83 -17.97 30.31
C ALA A 67 5.77 -18.30 28.81
N ARG A 68 5.41 -19.55 28.45
CA ARG A 68 5.19 -19.95 27.04
C ARG A 68 4.05 -19.15 26.41
N ARG A 69 2.93 -18.95 27.10
CA ARG A 69 1.81 -18.12 26.59
C ARG A 69 2.22 -16.66 26.40
N ILE A 70 2.93 -16.07 27.35
CA ILE A 70 3.43 -14.70 27.28
C ILE A 70 4.41 -14.55 26.11
N ARG A 71 5.38 -15.47 25.98
CA ARG A 71 6.32 -15.47 24.84
C ARG A 71 5.59 -15.57 23.51
N LYS A 72 4.59 -16.46 23.37
CA LYS A 72 3.79 -16.61 22.15
C LYS A 72 2.98 -15.35 21.83
N ARG A 73 2.36 -14.71 22.83
CA ARG A 73 1.63 -13.45 22.68
C ARG A 73 2.55 -12.30 22.27
N ASN A 74 3.73 -12.20 22.88
CA ASN A 74 4.71 -11.17 22.56
C ASN A 74 5.33 -11.39 21.17
N MET A 75 5.61 -12.63 20.79
CA MET A 75 6.04 -12.96 19.42
C MET A 75 4.99 -12.60 18.39
N ARG A 76 3.70 -12.91 18.63
CA ARG A 76 2.61 -12.47 17.75
C ARG A 76 2.53 -10.94 17.66
N ARG A 77 2.59 -10.23 18.78
CA ARG A 77 2.60 -8.75 18.81
C ARG A 77 3.77 -8.16 18.04
N ARG A 78 4.98 -8.71 18.23
CA ARG A 78 6.18 -8.30 17.49
C ARG A 78 6.02 -8.55 16.00
N PHE A 79 5.52 -9.72 15.61
CA PHE A 79 5.25 -10.03 14.21
C PHE A 79 4.23 -9.07 13.60
N THR A 80 3.11 -8.80 14.28
CA THR A 80 2.12 -7.81 13.84
C THR A 80 2.71 -6.41 13.74
N ALA A 81 3.53 -5.99 14.71
CA ALA A 81 4.20 -4.69 14.67
C ALA A 81 5.19 -4.59 13.49
N CYS A 82 5.99 -5.63 13.24
CA CYS A 82 6.89 -5.68 12.09
C CYS A 82 6.13 -5.65 10.77
N LEU A 83 4.99 -6.36 10.67
CA LEU A 83 4.14 -6.34 9.48
C LEU A 83 3.61 -4.92 9.22
N ILE A 84 3.06 -4.26 10.25
CA ILE A 84 2.55 -2.89 10.14
C ILE A 84 3.68 -1.93 9.75
N ALA A 85 4.84 -2.02 10.41
CA ALA A 85 5.99 -1.19 10.09
C ALA A 85 6.47 -1.39 8.65
N GLY A 86 6.49 -2.63 8.15
CA GLY A 86 6.81 -2.95 6.76
C GLY A 86 5.82 -2.32 5.78
N ILE A 87 4.52 -2.41 6.05
CA ILE A 87 3.48 -1.78 5.21
C ILE A 87 3.66 -0.25 5.21
N VAL A 88 3.86 0.37 6.38
CA VAL A 88 4.10 1.81 6.48
C VAL A 88 5.37 2.22 5.73
N PHE A 89 6.45 1.45 5.83
CA PHE A 89 7.69 1.70 5.12
C PHE A 89 7.51 1.63 3.59
N LEU A 90 6.78 0.63 3.08
CA LEU A 90 6.46 0.53 1.66
C LEU A 90 5.61 1.71 1.18
N LEU A 91 4.62 2.14 1.98
CA LEU A 91 3.79 3.30 1.68
C LEU A 91 4.64 4.58 1.65
N LEU A 92 5.50 4.80 2.65
CA LEU A 92 6.40 5.95 2.72
C LEU A 92 7.43 5.94 1.58
N GLY A 93 7.95 4.77 1.19
CA GLY A 93 8.87 4.63 0.05
C GLY A 93 8.25 5.12 -1.26
N ASN A 94 6.97 4.83 -1.49
CA ASN A 94 6.24 5.36 -2.65
C ASN A 94 6.14 6.89 -2.65
N TYR A 95 6.04 7.52 -1.47
CA TYR A 95 6.07 8.98 -1.37
C TYR A 95 7.50 9.51 -1.54
N ALA A 96 8.50 8.92 -0.87
CA ALA A 96 9.89 9.36 -0.92
C ALA A 96 10.49 9.32 -2.33
N LEU A 97 10.10 8.34 -3.16
CA LEU A 97 10.52 8.21 -4.56
C LEU A 97 9.80 9.20 -5.51
N GLY A 98 8.89 10.02 -4.99
CA GLY A 98 8.24 11.09 -5.75
C GLY A 98 7.04 10.68 -6.58
N TYR A 99 6.74 9.37 -6.67
CA TYR A 99 5.66 8.82 -7.50
C TYR A 99 4.29 9.43 -7.25
N ARG A 100 4.07 9.94 -6.03
CA ARG A 100 2.77 10.43 -5.57
C ARG A 100 2.67 11.94 -5.42
N PHE A 101 3.80 12.68 -5.52
CA PHE A 101 3.82 14.12 -5.24
C PHE A 101 3.31 14.96 -6.41
N SER A 102 3.83 14.73 -7.62
CA SER A 102 3.42 15.46 -8.82
C SER A 102 2.93 14.51 -9.92
N ALA A 103 2.04 15.03 -10.76
CA ALA A 103 1.56 14.32 -11.93
C ALA A 103 2.71 13.97 -12.90
N GLU A 104 3.68 14.88 -13.05
CA GLU A 104 4.83 14.69 -13.94
C GLU A 104 5.73 13.54 -13.48
N LYS A 105 6.02 13.46 -12.18
CA LYS A 105 6.82 12.36 -11.63
C LYS A 105 6.10 11.03 -11.75
N ALA A 106 4.77 11.00 -11.56
CA ALA A 106 3.96 9.82 -11.82
C ALA A 106 4.10 9.38 -13.29
N ALA A 107 3.84 10.28 -14.23
CA ALA A 107 3.93 10.00 -15.67
C ALA A 107 5.33 9.52 -16.10
N SER A 108 6.39 10.19 -15.65
CA SER A 108 7.78 9.85 -16.00
C SER A 108 8.23 8.48 -15.51
N GLN A 109 7.56 7.93 -14.49
CA GLN A 109 7.90 6.65 -13.85
C GLN A 109 6.91 5.53 -14.23
N SER A 110 5.98 5.81 -15.16
CA SER A 110 5.00 4.83 -15.68
C SER A 110 5.65 3.63 -16.39
N GLY A 111 6.93 3.73 -16.74
CA GLY A 111 7.63 2.73 -17.55
C GLY A 111 7.17 2.68 -19.02
N LYS A 112 6.41 3.68 -19.48
CA LYS A 112 5.88 3.76 -20.84
C LYS A 112 6.72 4.64 -21.77
N LEU A 113 7.54 5.54 -21.22
CA LEU A 113 8.36 6.45 -22.00
C LEU A 113 9.62 5.76 -22.51
N ASN A 114 9.98 6.07 -23.76
CA ASN A 114 11.23 5.64 -24.38
C ASN A 114 12.32 6.70 -24.14
N SER A 115 13.58 6.33 -24.41
CA SER A 115 14.72 7.25 -24.29
C SER A 115 14.66 8.43 -25.27
N THR A 116 13.84 8.33 -26.32
CA THR A 116 13.61 9.37 -27.34
C THR A 116 12.33 10.16 -27.12
N SER A 117 11.60 9.90 -26.03
CA SER A 117 10.34 10.59 -25.74
C SER A 117 10.61 12.01 -25.24
N GLU A 118 10.16 13.02 -25.99
CA GLU A 118 10.23 14.44 -25.65
C GLU A 118 8.84 14.98 -25.31
N LEU A 119 8.73 15.80 -24.26
CA LEU A 119 7.45 16.35 -23.83
C LEU A 119 7.04 17.51 -24.75
N LEU A 120 5.94 17.34 -25.49
CA LEU A 120 5.34 18.37 -26.33
C LEU A 120 4.51 19.38 -25.51
N GLY A 121 3.78 18.89 -24.51
CA GLY A 121 2.93 19.73 -23.70
C GLY A 121 2.04 18.97 -22.73
N THR A 122 1.21 19.71 -22.01
CA THR A 122 0.33 19.16 -20.98
C THR A 122 -1.05 19.81 -21.02
N TYR A 123 -2.07 19.06 -20.61
CA TYR A 123 -3.42 19.59 -20.43
C TYR A 123 -3.98 19.20 -19.06
N ASP A 124 -4.55 20.17 -18.36
CA ASP A 124 -5.14 19.98 -17.03
C ASP A 124 -6.65 19.87 -17.09
N TRP A 125 -7.20 18.83 -16.46
CA TRP A 125 -8.63 18.60 -16.36
C TRP A 125 -9.02 18.15 -14.95
N GLY A 126 -9.27 19.14 -14.08
CA GLY A 126 -9.65 18.92 -12.69
C GLY A 126 -8.61 18.11 -11.90
N LYS A 127 -8.88 16.82 -11.67
CA LYS A 127 -7.98 15.89 -10.97
C LYS A 127 -7.16 15.03 -11.93
N VAL A 128 -7.19 15.33 -13.21
CA VAL A 128 -6.51 14.58 -14.27
C VAL A 128 -5.54 15.54 -14.96
N ARG A 129 -4.33 15.06 -15.28
CA ARG A 129 -3.38 15.77 -16.11
C ARG A 129 -2.93 14.85 -17.25
N PHE A 130 -2.99 15.37 -18.46
CA PHE A 130 -2.53 14.71 -19.67
C PHE A 130 -1.14 15.23 -20.03
N PHE A 131 -0.27 14.32 -20.44
CA PHE A 131 1.08 14.62 -20.92
C PHE A 131 1.21 14.07 -22.33
N PHE A 132 1.56 14.94 -23.27
CA PHE A 132 1.73 14.60 -24.68
C PHE A 132 3.22 14.55 -24.99
N TYR A 133 3.67 13.42 -25.51
CA TYR A 133 5.05 13.18 -25.84
C TYR A 133 5.18 12.84 -27.32
N GLU A 134 6.33 13.19 -27.88
CA GLU A 134 6.76 12.78 -29.20
C GLU A 134 7.95 11.84 -29.06
N SER A 135 7.94 10.74 -29.80
CA SER A 135 9.09 9.86 -29.96
C SER A 135 9.42 9.68 -31.44
N ALA A 136 10.49 8.92 -31.72
CA ALA A 136 10.91 8.63 -33.09
C ALA A 136 9.82 7.94 -33.93
N ALA A 137 8.97 7.11 -33.32
CA ALA A 137 7.97 6.30 -34.03
C ALA A 137 6.52 6.68 -33.71
N ASN A 138 6.26 7.25 -32.54
CA ASN A 138 4.91 7.46 -32.04
C ASN A 138 4.75 8.81 -31.36
N TYR A 139 3.51 9.28 -31.30
CA TYR A 139 3.02 10.22 -30.31
C TYR A 139 2.43 9.44 -29.13
N ASP A 140 2.79 9.84 -27.93
CA ASP A 140 2.50 9.12 -26.70
C ASP A 140 1.70 10.02 -25.77
N THR A 141 0.58 9.55 -25.24
CA THR A 141 -0.20 10.29 -24.24
C THR A 141 -0.24 9.52 -22.94
N ILE A 142 0.28 10.11 -21.87
CA ILE A 142 0.22 9.55 -20.52
C ILE A 142 -0.77 10.38 -19.70
N VAL A 143 -1.71 9.72 -19.04
CA VAL A 143 -2.69 10.36 -18.19
C VAL A 143 -2.38 10.07 -16.72
N SER A 144 -2.17 11.13 -15.95
CA SER A 144 -2.01 11.05 -14.50
C SER A 144 -3.28 11.48 -13.79
N CYS A 145 -3.77 10.64 -12.87
CA CYS A 145 -4.96 10.90 -12.08
C CYS A 145 -4.61 11.16 -10.61
N ARG A 146 -5.23 12.17 -9.99
CA ARG A 146 -5.07 12.49 -8.57
C ARG A 146 -6.02 11.63 -7.73
N HIS A 147 -5.44 10.70 -6.98
CA HIS A 147 -6.14 9.89 -5.98
C HIS A 147 -5.97 10.45 -4.57
N TRP A 148 -6.68 9.85 -3.61
CA TRP A 148 -6.62 10.22 -2.18
C TRP A 148 -5.20 10.09 -1.60
N ASN A 149 -4.40 9.16 -2.14
CA ASN A 149 -3.03 8.94 -1.70
C ASN A 149 -1.97 9.54 -2.64
N GLY A 150 -2.34 10.45 -3.55
CA GLY A 150 -1.42 11.12 -4.48
C GLY A 150 -1.69 10.81 -5.95
N TRP A 151 -0.76 11.20 -6.83
CA TRP A 151 -0.87 10.97 -8.28
C TRP A 151 -0.56 9.52 -8.67
N ARG A 152 -1.17 9.02 -9.77
CA ARG A 152 -0.94 7.70 -10.38
C ARG A 152 -1.11 7.78 -11.90
N SER A 153 -0.40 6.94 -12.66
CA SER A 153 -0.45 6.91 -14.13
C SER A 153 -0.57 5.51 -14.74
N ASP A 154 -0.65 4.47 -13.90
CA ASP A 154 -0.14 3.13 -14.24
C ASP A 154 -0.88 2.42 -15.39
N ASP A 155 -2.11 2.84 -15.74
CA ASP A 155 -2.95 2.17 -16.74
C ASP A 155 -3.47 3.07 -17.87
N ASN A 156 -3.21 4.38 -17.85
CA ASN A 156 -3.79 5.32 -18.82
C ASN A 156 -2.73 5.86 -19.78
N TYR A 157 -2.36 5.02 -20.75
CA TYR A 157 -1.35 5.33 -21.75
C TYR A 157 -1.88 5.00 -23.15
N PHE A 158 -1.69 5.94 -24.09
CA PHE A 158 -2.19 5.86 -25.45
C PHE A 158 -1.03 6.11 -26.41
N VAL A 159 -0.94 5.28 -27.44
CA VAL A 159 0.12 5.32 -28.46
C VAL A 159 -0.50 5.59 -29.80
N TRP A 160 0.02 6.59 -30.49
CA TRP A 160 -0.39 6.96 -31.83
C TRP A 160 0.81 6.85 -32.78
N PRO A 161 0.81 5.92 -33.74
CA PRO A 161 1.90 5.81 -34.70
C PRO A 161 2.03 7.06 -35.57
N LYS A 162 3.27 7.40 -35.94
CA LYS A 162 3.52 8.40 -36.97
C LYS A 162 3.32 7.79 -38.35
N TYR A 163 2.59 8.49 -39.20
CA TYR A 163 2.35 8.06 -40.58
C TYR A 163 3.14 8.95 -41.55
N PRO A 164 3.90 8.37 -42.50
CA PRO A 164 4.67 9.15 -43.48
C PRO A 164 3.81 10.12 -44.31
N GLY A 165 2.53 9.80 -44.52
CA GLY A 165 1.60 10.66 -45.27
C GLY A 165 1.19 11.93 -44.54
N ASP A 166 1.53 12.06 -43.25
CA ASP A 166 1.20 13.23 -42.41
C ASP A 166 2.38 14.20 -42.28
N GLU A 167 3.57 13.85 -42.79
CA GLU A 167 4.77 14.71 -42.71
C GLU A 167 4.51 16.07 -43.36
N GLY A 168 4.83 17.15 -42.63
CA GLY A 168 4.68 18.51 -43.13
C GLY A 168 3.24 19.04 -43.15
N LYS A 169 2.29 18.34 -42.52
CA LYS A 169 0.87 18.74 -42.45
C LYS A 169 0.45 19.15 -41.03
N VAL A 170 -0.82 19.51 -40.90
CA VAL A 170 -1.52 19.54 -39.61
C VAL A 170 -1.84 18.09 -39.21
N LEU A 171 -1.60 17.74 -37.96
CA LEU A 171 -1.80 16.39 -37.45
C LEU A 171 -2.44 16.38 -36.07
N VAL A 172 -3.30 15.40 -35.83
CA VAL A 172 -3.82 15.08 -34.50
C VAL A 172 -2.88 14.04 -33.90
N THR A 173 -2.11 14.41 -32.87
CA THR A 173 -1.07 13.52 -32.32
C THR A 173 -1.67 12.35 -31.58
N SER A 174 -2.84 12.53 -30.95
CA SER A 174 -3.47 11.51 -30.11
C SER A 174 -4.89 11.91 -29.74
N GLY A 175 -5.80 11.84 -30.72
CA GLY A 175 -7.22 12.09 -30.50
C GLY A 175 -7.76 11.09 -29.47
N ILE A 176 -8.15 11.56 -28.30
CA ILE A 176 -8.49 10.69 -27.17
C ILE A 176 -9.80 11.11 -26.54
N TYR A 177 -10.67 10.12 -26.38
CA TYR A 177 -11.83 10.23 -25.51
C TYR A 177 -11.55 9.55 -24.17
N PHE A 178 -11.58 10.32 -23.09
CA PHE A 178 -11.21 9.87 -21.76
C PHE A 178 -12.37 10.05 -20.78
N TRP A 179 -12.63 9.03 -19.96
CA TRP A 179 -13.77 9.02 -19.04
C TRP A 179 -13.34 8.74 -17.60
N VAL A 180 -13.81 9.56 -16.66
CA VAL A 180 -13.66 9.34 -15.22
C VAL A 180 -15.00 9.51 -14.52
N ARG A 181 -15.52 8.41 -13.96
CA ARG A 181 -16.83 8.36 -13.29
C ARG A 181 -17.95 8.80 -14.24
N GLU A 182 -18.59 9.94 -13.99
CA GLU A 182 -19.70 10.50 -14.76
C GLU A 182 -19.26 11.66 -15.66
N LYS A 183 -17.95 11.87 -15.82
CA LYS A 183 -17.41 12.93 -16.66
C LYS A 183 -16.55 12.36 -17.79
N GLY A 184 -16.80 12.81 -19.00
CA GLY A 184 -16.00 12.52 -20.18
C GLY A 184 -15.36 13.78 -20.75
N ILE A 185 -14.23 13.61 -21.42
CA ILE A 185 -13.54 14.65 -22.16
C ILE A 185 -12.97 14.08 -23.45
N LEU A 186 -13.20 14.79 -24.56
CA LEU A 186 -12.57 14.57 -25.85
C LEU A 186 -11.46 15.58 -26.03
N LEU A 187 -10.26 15.11 -26.32
CA LEU A 187 -9.09 15.95 -26.56
C LEU A 187 -8.63 15.78 -27.99
N PHE A 188 -8.36 16.90 -28.64
CA PHE A 188 -7.67 17.02 -29.91
C PHE A 188 -6.35 17.77 -29.67
N PRO A 189 -5.26 17.04 -29.39
CA PRO A 189 -3.92 17.61 -29.39
C PRO A 189 -3.47 17.69 -30.85
N VAL A 190 -3.20 18.90 -31.30
CA VAL A 190 -2.90 19.24 -32.69
C VAL A 190 -1.51 19.85 -32.77
N LEU A 191 -0.71 19.33 -33.70
CA LEU A 191 0.53 19.93 -34.16
C LEU A 191 0.35 20.37 -35.61
N SER A 192 1.01 21.45 -36.00
CA SER A 192 1.15 21.82 -37.41
C SER A 192 2.62 21.92 -37.75
N ASP A 193 3.03 21.19 -38.77
CA ASP A 193 4.32 21.39 -39.42
C ASP A 193 4.20 22.34 -40.62
N ASP A 194 2.97 22.62 -41.08
CA ASP A 194 2.71 23.59 -42.14
C ASP A 194 2.82 25.02 -41.59
N PRO A 195 3.78 25.84 -42.08
CA PRO A 195 3.98 27.22 -41.63
C PRO A 195 2.87 28.18 -42.07
N ASP A 196 2.06 27.82 -43.06
CA ASP A 196 0.97 28.68 -43.54
C ASP A 196 -0.23 28.65 -42.58
N ILE A 197 -0.36 27.60 -41.77
CA ILE A 197 -1.49 27.40 -40.87
C ILE A 197 -1.30 28.21 -39.60
N VAL A 198 -2.25 29.11 -39.36
CA VAL A 198 -2.23 30.02 -38.19
C VAL A 198 -3.35 29.73 -37.20
N LYS A 199 -4.40 29.02 -37.63
CA LYS A 199 -5.59 28.78 -36.80
C LYS A 199 -6.26 27.47 -37.15
N ILE A 200 -6.77 26.80 -36.14
CA ILE A 200 -7.63 25.62 -36.28
C ILE A 200 -8.93 25.82 -35.54
N THR A 201 -10.00 25.26 -36.07
CA THR A 201 -11.28 25.18 -35.39
C THR A 201 -11.80 23.75 -35.43
N ILE A 202 -12.31 23.28 -34.30
CA ILE A 202 -12.95 21.97 -34.18
C ILE A 202 -14.31 22.18 -33.53
N THR A 203 -15.32 21.53 -34.08
CA THR A 203 -16.65 21.41 -33.50
C THR A 203 -16.81 19.98 -33.02
N ALA A 204 -17.19 19.78 -31.76
CA ALA A 204 -17.51 18.48 -31.19
C ALA A 204 -18.61 18.66 -30.13
N PHE A 205 -19.50 17.68 -29.99
CA PHE A 205 -20.66 17.74 -29.08
C PHE A 205 -21.49 19.05 -29.17
N GLY A 206 -21.57 19.65 -30.37
CA GLY A 206 -22.31 20.90 -30.60
C GLY A 206 -21.61 22.18 -30.12
N GLU A 207 -20.37 22.09 -29.61
CA GLU A 207 -19.53 23.22 -29.23
C GLU A 207 -18.40 23.39 -30.26
N THR A 208 -18.17 24.62 -30.72
CA THR A 208 -17.02 24.96 -31.58
C THR A 208 -15.95 25.67 -30.77
N LYS A 209 -14.72 25.17 -30.84
CA LYS A 209 -13.54 25.79 -30.25
C LYS A 209 -12.52 26.13 -31.33
N SER A 210 -11.69 27.12 -31.04
CA SER A 210 -10.60 27.55 -31.92
C SER A 210 -9.31 27.65 -31.13
N ALA A 211 -8.19 27.38 -31.79
CA ALA A 211 -6.86 27.62 -31.26
C ALA A 211 -5.99 28.27 -32.34
N ASP A 212 -5.18 29.24 -31.94
CA ASP A 212 -4.10 29.73 -32.78
C ASP A 212 -2.98 28.69 -32.78
N VAL A 213 -2.39 28.45 -33.94
CA VAL A 213 -1.38 27.41 -34.14
C VAL A 213 -0.08 28.07 -34.58
N ALA A 214 1.02 27.59 -34.01
CA ALA A 214 2.36 27.93 -34.46
C ALA A 214 3.09 26.65 -34.88
N PRO A 215 4.00 26.72 -35.87
CA PRO A 215 4.73 25.55 -36.34
C PRO A 215 5.47 24.84 -35.21
N GLY A 216 5.25 23.53 -35.08
CA GLY A 216 5.84 22.69 -34.03
C GLY A 216 5.31 22.93 -32.60
N ALA A 217 4.35 23.85 -32.41
CA ALA A 217 3.76 24.11 -31.10
C ALA A 217 2.47 23.30 -30.90
N LEU A 218 2.38 22.57 -29.79
CA LEU A 218 1.19 21.78 -29.46
C LEU A 218 0.03 22.69 -29.04
N SER A 219 -1.10 22.52 -29.71
CA SER A 219 -2.38 23.13 -29.34
C SER A 219 -3.38 22.05 -28.93
N VAL A 220 -4.07 22.21 -27.80
CA VAL A 220 -5.03 21.21 -27.32
C VAL A 220 -6.43 21.80 -27.28
N LEU A 221 -7.32 21.30 -28.15
CA LEU A 221 -8.75 21.60 -28.07
C LEU A 221 -9.45 20.50 -27.27
N ALA A 222 -10.26 20.89 -26.30
CA ALA A 222 -10.84 19.99 -25.33
C ALA A 222 -12.36 20.20 -25.22
N PHE A 223 -13.13 19.13 -25.28
CA PHE A 223 -14.59 19.17 -25.26
C PHE A 223 -15.11 18.24 -24.16
N GLU A 224 -15.80 18.80 -23.17
CA GLU A 224 -16.38 18.00 -22.09
C GLU A 224 -17.71 17.40 -22.56
N ASN A 225 -17.89 16.10 -22.33
CA ASN A 225 -19.14 15.42 -22.55
C ASN A 225 -19.43 14.48 -21.37
N ASN A 226 -20.51 14.75 -20.64
CA ASN A 226 -20.92 13.93 -19.50
C ASN A 226 -21.98 12.88 -19.88
N ASP A 227 -22.40 12.82 -21.14
CA ASP A 227 -23.41 11.89 -21.65
C ASP A 227 -22.85 11.05 -22.82
N PRO A 228 -22.56 9.76 -22.62
CA PRO A 228 -21.95 8.90 -23.64
C PRO A 228 -22.88 8.65 -24.82
N SER A 229 -24.17 8.92 -24.68
CA SER A 229 -25.16 8.71 -25.74
C SER A 229 -25.19 9.82 -26.77
N VAL A 230 -24.61 10.99 -26.47
CA VAL A 230 -24.55 12.10 -27.41
C VAL A 230 -23.56 11.75 -28.52
N PRO A 231 -24.00 11.65 -29.79
CA PRO A 231 -23.11 11.36 -30.89
C PRO A 231 -22.11 12.50 -31.06
N ASP A 232 -20.86 12.12 -31.25
CA ASP A 232 -19.81 13.06 -31.57
C ASP A 232 -19.88 13.43 -33.06
N HIS A 233 -20.59 14.52 -33.36
CA HIS A 233 -20.53 15.15 -34.68
C HIS A 233 -19.29 16.02 -34.77
N THR A 234 -18.12 15.39 -34.80
CA THR A 234 -16.85 16.10 -34.92
C THR A 234 -16.63 16.55 -36.36
N ALA A 235 -16.29 17.83 -36.52
CA ALA A 235 -15.83 18.44 -37.77
C ALA A 235 -14.79 19.51 -37.46
N GLY A 236 -13.90 19.83 -38.40
CA GLY A 236 -12.87 20.83 -38.17
C GLY A 236 -12.28 21.39 -39.45
N CYS A 237 -11.71 22.60 -39.33
CA CYS A 237 -11.04 23.32 -40.41
C CYS A 237 -9.73 23.94 -39.90
N ALA A 238 -8.70 23.91 -40.74
CA ALA A 238 -7.44 24.61 -40.52
C ALA A 238 -7.29 25.74 -41.55
N TYR A 239 -6.92 26.91 -41.06
CA TYR A 239 -6.94 28.17 -41.81
C TYR A 239 -5.53 28.73 -41.96
N ASP A 240 -5.26 29.29 -43.13
CA ASP A 240 -4.07 30.08 -43.37
C ASP A 240 -4.16 31.52 -42.83
N GLY A 241 -3.08 32.28 -42.98
CA GLY A 241 -3.01 33.70 -42.58
C GLY A 241 -4.03 34.63 -43.25
N GLU A 242 -4.62 34.22 -44.37
CA GLU A 242 -5.67 34.96 -45.08
C GLU A 242 -7.09 34.52 -44.67
N GLY A 243 -7.19 33.49 -43.81
CA GLY A 243 -8.46 32.92 -43.36
C GLY A 243 -9.07 31.92 -44.34
N LYS A 244 -8.32 31.45 -45.34
CA LYS A 244 -8.77 30.40 -46.26
C LYS A 244 -8.54 29.03 -45.62
N VAL A 245 -9.51 28.13 -45.81
CA VAL A 245 -9.40 26.74 -45.37
C VAL A 245 -8.39 26.01 -46.25
N LYS A 246 -7.32 25.49 -45.65
CA LYS A 246 -6.34 24.61 -46.29
C LYS A 246 -6.59 23.14 -45.97
N TYR A 247 -7.03 22.83 -44.75
CA TYR A 247 -7.33 21.46 -44.35
C TYR A 247 -8.70 21.32 -43.69
N GLU A 248 -9.32 20.17 -43.91
CA GLU A 248 -10.54 19.73 -43.24
C GLU A 248 -10.26 18.48 -42.40
N LEU A 249 -10.90 18.41 -41.23
CA LEU A 249 -10.75 17.29 -40.32
C LEU A 249 -11.70 16.17 -40.73
N GLU A 250 -11.15 15.01 -41.04
CA GLU A 250 -11.90 13.80 -41.38
C GLU A 250 -11.58 12.66 -40.43
N TYR A 251 -12.54 11.76 -40.24
CA TYR A 251 -12.32 10.50 -39.55
C TYR A 251 -11.99 9.39 -40.54
N ASP A 252 -10.77 8.89 -40.50
CA ASP A 252 -10.34 7.73 -41.27
C ASP A 252 -10.80 6.45 -40.54
N GLU A 253 -11.93 5.90 -40.99
CA GLU A 253 -12.49 4.66 -40.43
C GLU A 253 -11.54 3.46 -40.55
N SER A 254 -10.69 3.43 -41.58
CA SER A 254 -9.78 2.31 -41.83
C SER A 254 -8.62 2.28 -40.84
N MET A 255 -8.15 3.45 -40.42
CA MET A 255 -7.08 3.62 -39.45
C MET A 255 -7.59 3.97 -38.06
N VAL A 256 -8.90 4.15 -37.89
CA VAL A 256 -9.57 4.52 -36.64
C VAL A 256 -8.93 5.79 -36.04
N ARG A 257 -8.78 6.82 -36.86
CA ARG A 257 -8.09 8.06 -36.47
C ARG A 257 -8.67 9.30 -37.13
N TRP A 258 -8.50 10.43 -36.46
CA TRP A 258 -8.68 11.74 -37.07
C TRP A 258 -7.47 12.12 -37.92
N ARG A 259 -7.71 12.65 -39.12
CA ARG A 259 -6.68 13.17 -40.01
C ARG A 259 -7.12 14.46 -40.68
N TRP A 260 -6.17 15.33 -40.99
CA TRP A 260 -6.42 16.56 -41.72
C TRP A 260 -6.17 16.32 -43.21
N GLU A 261 -7.20 16.47 -44.04
CA GLU A 261 -7.13 16.33 -45.49
C GLU A 261 -7.11 17.70 -46.17
N ASN A 262 -6.40 17.82 -47.28
CA ASN A 262 -6.37 19.07 -48.04
C ASN A 262 -7.78 19.40 -48.57
N ALA A 263 -8.21 20.64 -48.36
CA ALA A 263 -9.53 21.13 -48.78
C ALA A 263 -9.63 21.43 -50.29
N GLY A 264 -8.50 21.41 -51.03
CA GLY A 264 -8.44 21.64 -52.48
C GLY A 264 -7.05 21.85 -53.02
#